data_AF-A0A6J6EIU7-F1
#
_entry.id   AF-A0A6J6EIU7-F1
#
_cell.length_a   1.000
_cell.length_b   1.000
_cell.length_c   1.000
_cell.angle_alpha   90.00
_cell.angle_beta   90.00
_cell.angle_gamma   90.00
#
_symmetry.space_group_name_H-M   'P 1'
#
loop_
_entity.id
_entity.type
_entity.pdbx_description
1 polymer ?
#
loop_
_entity_poly.entity_id
_entity_poly.type
_entity_poly.pdbx_seq_one_letter_code
_entity_poly.pdbx_strand_id
1 'polypeptide(L)' 'MEFAENAAAGLSVGSSAAIIEDAGHFTQVEKPEEFNRLVLEFIQT' A
#
# COMPACT_ATOMS: atom_id res chain seq x y z
N MET A 1 -13.10 3.31 1.01
CA MET A 1 -12.79 1.87 1.10
C MET A 1 -12.96 1.18 -0.25
N GLU A 2 -14.16 1.24 -0.86
CA GLU A 2 -14.51 0.56 -2.12
C GLU A 2 -13.54 0.79 -3.31
N PHE A 3 -12.94 1.98 -3.46
CA PHE A 3 -12.01 2.26 -4.57
C PHE A 3 -10.67 1.49 -4.44
N ALA A 4 -10.14 1.35 -3.23
CA ALA A 4 -8.87 0.64 -3.00
C ALA A 4 -9.04 -0.88 -3.10
N GLU A 5 -10.19 -1.40 -2.64
CA GLU A 5 -10.55 -2.82 -2.77
C GLU A 5 -10.72 -3.22 -4.24
N ASN A 6 -11.32 -2.35 -5.06
CA ASN A 6 -11.43 -2.56 -6.50
C ASN A 6 -10.09 -2.48 -7.23
N ALA A 7 -9.14 -1.68 -6.75
CA ALA A 7 -7.78 -1.65 -7.32
C ALA A 7 -7.03 -2.98 -7.10
N ALA A 8 -7.24 -3.64 -5.96
CA ALA A 8 -6.63 -4.94 -5.67
C ALA A 8 -7.07 -6.04 -6.65
N ALA A 9 -8.31 -5.98 -7.14
CA ALA A 9 -8.84 -6.95 -8.09
C ALA A 9 -8.15 -6.94 -9.47
N GLY A 10 -7.44 -5.86 -9.81
CA GLY A 10 -6.73 -5.71 -11.09
C GLY A 10 -5.24 -6.02 -11.05
N LEU A 11 -4.71 -6.46 -9.90
CA LEU A 11 -3.27 -6.64 -9.70
C LEU A 11 -2.74 -7.91 -10.39
N SER A 12 -1.53 -7.82 -10.95
CA SER A 12 -0.83 -8.97 -11.52
C SER A 12 -0.27 -9.90 -10.43
N VAL A 13 -0.02 -11.16 -10.78
CA VAL A 13 0.70 -12.11 -9.91
C VAL A 13 2.02 -11.49 -9.44
N GLY A 14 2.31 -11.60 -8.15
CA GLY A 14 3.48 -11.00 -7.50
C GLY A 14 3.28 -9.54 -7.05
N SER A 15 2.10 -8.96 -7.23
CA SER A 15 1.76 -7.64 -6.66
C SER A 15 1.09 -7.76 -5.28
N SER A 16 1.11 -6.67 -4.50
CA SER A 16 0.41 -6.55 -3.22
C SER A 16 -0.34 -5.23 -3.13
N ALA A 17 -1.46 -5.21 -2.41
CA ALA A 17 -2.23 -4.01 -2.08
C ALA A 17 -2.33 -3.85 -0.56
N ALA A 18 -2.15 -2.62 -0.08
CA ALA A 18 -2.35 -2.24 1.31
C ALA A 18 -3.03 -0.88 1.40
N ILE A 19 -3.82 -0.67 2.44
CA ILE A 19 -4.44 0.61 2.78
C ILE A 19 -3.70 1.14 4.02
N ILE A 20 -3.19 2.38 3.92
CA ILE A 20 -2.68 3.11 5.07
C ILE A 20 -3.76 4.12 5.46
N GLU A 21 -4.41 3.89 6.60
CA GLU A 21 -5.47 4.74 7.10
C GLU A 21 -4.92 6.10 7.55
N ASP A 22 -5.79 7.12 7.54
CA ASP A 22 -5.47 8.49 7.96
C ASP A 22 -4.25 9.10 7.24
N ALA A 23 -4.06 8.76 5.96
CA ALA A 23 -3.04 9.35 5.10
C ALA A 23 -3.66 10.05 3.88
N GLY A 24 -3.09 11.20 3.53
CA GLY A 24 -3.46 11.98 2.34
C GLY A 24 -2.76 11.51 1.07
N HIS A 25 -2.67 12.43 0.11
CA HIS A 25 -2.17 12.14 -1.25
C HIS A 25 -0.71 11.67 -1.29
N PHE A 26 0.10 12.14 -0.34
CA PHE A 26 1.51 11.77 -0.22
C PHE A 26 1.71 10.85 0.98
N THR A 27 1.15 9.65 0.90
CA THR A 27 1.16 8.65 1.98
C THR A 27 2.56 8.37 2.52
N GLN A 28 3.57 8.30 1.65
CA GLN A 28 4.96 8.07 2.03
C GLN A 28 5.61 9.23 2.81
N VAL A 29 5.06 10.45 2.72
CA VAL A 29 5.53 11.62 3.46
C VAL A 29 4.80 11.73 4.81
N GLU A 30 3.51 11.42 4.83
CA GLU A 30 2.66 11.56 6.01
C GLU A 30 2.79 10.39 7.00
N LYS A 31 3.01 9.17 6.49
CA LYS A 31 3.16 7.93 7.27
C LYS A 31 4.41 7.16 6.85
N PRO A 32 5.62 7.75 6.95
CA PRO A 32 6.82 7.19 6.37
C PRO A 32 7.21 5.83 6.98
N GLU A 33 7.00 5.63 8.28
CA GLU A 33 7.36 4.37 8.95
C GLU A 33 6.49 3.21 8.46
N GLU A 34 5.18 3.42 8.34
CA GLU A 34 4.23 2.40 7.92
C GLU A 34 4.39 2.08 6.43
N PHE A 35 4.55 3.11 5.59
CA PHE A 35 4.85 2.95 4.18
C PHE A 35 6.15 2.16 3.96
N ASN A 36 7.24 2.56 4.63
CA ASN A 36 8.54 1.91 4.47
C ASN A 36 8.51 0.46 4.95
N ARG A 37 7.77 0.15 6.03
CA ARG A 37 7.59 -1.22 6.49
C ARG A 37 6.94 -2.10 5.42
N LEU A 38 5.85 -1.64 4.81
CA LEU A 38 5.15 -2.40 3.77
C LEU A 38 6.00 -2.61 2.51
N VAL A 39 6.80 -1.61 2.13
CA VAL A 39 7.75 -1.73 1.01
C VAL A 39 8.84 -2.76 1.30
N LEU A 40 9.42 -2.73 2.51
CA LEU A 40 10.45 -3.68 2.91
C LEU A 40 9.90 -5.11 3.01
N GLU A 41 8.71 -5.28 3.60
CA GLU A 41 8.02 -6.58 3.65
C GLU A 41 7.81 -7.15 2.25
N PHE A 42 7.40 -6.31 1.28
CA PHE A 42 7.20 -6.72 -0.11
C PHE A 42 8.50 -7.14 -0.83
N ILE A 43 9.62 -6.44 -0.60
CA ILE A 43 10.90 -6.73 -1.29
C ILE A 43 11.61 -7.94 -0.69
N GLN A 44 11.34 -8.26 0.58
CA GLN A 44 11.98 -9.36 1.30
C GLN A 44 11.27 -10.72 1.11
N THR A 45 10.07 -10.74 0.51
CA THR A 45 9.38 -11.95 0.04
C THR A 45 9.89 -12.46 -1.29
#